data_AF-A0A510KHI0-F1
#
_entry.id   AF-A0A510KHI0-F1
#
_cell.length_a   1.000
_cell.length_b   1.000
_cell.length_c   1.000
_cell.angle_alpha   90.00
_cell.angle_beta   90.00
_cell.angle_gamma   90.00
#
_symmetry.space_group_name_H-M   'P 1'
#
loop_
_entity.id
_entity.type
_entity.pdbx_description
1 polymer ?
#
loop_
_entity_poly.entity_id
_entity_poly.type
_entity_poly.pdbx_seq_one_letter_code
_entity_poly.pdbx_strand_id
1 'polypeptide(L)'
;MKKLILILFIIFGTLSFSALDKIVIGVVNDNYENPIMSGTVNRGGLANLLSKLKKDGNFAKQMYKNLSDANKVEFIIEKHDESALLSLLKVFEKNKYKGQVEVTEVAASENKNIRQITTKNGWTYNIYPYTSGIPGTVTISGTDTDKGEFIQDLFQKAKAALK
;
A
#
# COMPACT_ATOMS: atom_id res chain seq x y z
N MET A 1 50.01 13.29 9.63
CA MET A 1 49.32 12.76 8.43
C MET A 1 49.32 11.24 8.57
N LYS A 2 48.23 10.46 8.58
CA LYS A 2 46.88 10.57 8.03
C LYS A 2 45.91 9.82 8.99
N LYS A 3 44.72 10.35 9.23
CA LYS A 3 43.61 9.65 9.90
C LYS A 3 42.91 8.79 8.84
N LEU A 4 42.93 7.47 8.99
CA LEU A 4 42.10 6.54 8.22
C LEU A 4 40.92 6.14 9.10
N ILE A 5 39.87 6.99 9.10
CA ILE A 5 38.55 6.56 9.57
C ILE A 5 37.88 5.91 8.36
N LEU A 6 38.05 4.59 8.28
CA LEU A 6 37.30 3.75 7.37
C LEU A 6 35.87 3.69 7.90
N ILE A 7 35.01 4.62 7.48
CA ILE A 7 33.57 4.53 7.77
C ILE A 7 33.03 3.37 6.94
N LEU A 8 32.75 2.29 7.66
CA LEU A 8 32.06 1.11 7.20
C LEU A 8 30.60 1.50 6.88
N PHE A 9 30.37 2.08 5.69
CA PHE A 9 29.02 2.16 5.12
C PHE A 9 28.61 0.75 4.68
N ILE A 10 28.13 -0.02 5.65
CA ILE A 10 27.43 -1.28 5.42
C ILE A 10 26.21 -0.96 4.56
N ILE A 11 26.34 -1.21 3.26
CA ILE A 11 25.43 -2.05 2.48
C ILE A 11 24.00 -2.07 3.02
N PHE A 12 23.23 -1.00 2.80
CA PHE A 12 21.86 -1.21 2.37
C PHE A 12 21.91 -1.28 0.86
N GLY A 13 22.38 -2.45 0.38
CA GLY A 13 21.98 -2.91 -0.94
C GLY A 13 20.46 -2.83 -0.93
N THR A 14 19.92 -1.87 -1.68
CA THR A 14 18.52 -1.88 -2.07
C THR A 14 18.37 -3.16 -2.87
N LEU A 15 18.05 -4.25 -2.16
CA LEU A 15 17.50 -5.43 -2.79
C LEU A 15 16.35 -4.87 -3.63
N SER A 16 16.60 -4.86 -4.93
CA SER A 16 15.62 -4.53 -5.93
C SER A 16 14.66 -5.70 -5.91
N PHE A 17 13.82 -5.74 -4.88
CA PHE A 17 12.66 -6.59 -4.85
C PHE A 17 11.81 -6.13 -6.02
N SER A 18 11.60 -7.04 -6.97
CA SER A 18 10.68 -6.82 -8.08
C SER A 18 9.39 -6.25 -7.49
N ALA A 19 9.05 -5.01 -7.84
CA ALA A 19 7.82 -4.34 -7.38
C ALA A 19 6.55 -5.02 -7.96
N LEU A 20 6.73 -6.10 -8.72
CA LEU A 20 5.69 -6.86 -9.38
C LEU A 20 5.04 -7.92 -8.47
N ASP A 21 5.67 -8.29 -7.36
CA ASP A 21 5.14 -9.34 -6.46
C ASP A 21 4.52 -8.76 -5.17
N LYS A 22 4.46 -7.43 -5.04
CA LYS A 22 3.94 -6.76 -3.84
C LYS A 22 2.58 -6.14 -4.10
N ILE A 23 1.64 -6.34 -3.18
CA ILE A 23 0.24 -5.89 -3.28
C ILE A 23 -0.02 -4.80 -2.24
N VAL A 24 -0.04 -3.55 -2.69
CA VAL A 24 -0.51 -2.38 -1.96
C VAL A 24 -1.81 -1.92 -2.60
N ILE A 25 -2.89 -2.00 -1.84
CA ILE A 25 -4.21 -1.54 -2.25
C ILE A 25 -4.41 -0.14 -1.70
N GLY A 26 -4.79 0.81 -2.54
CA GLY A 26 -5.17 2.18 -2.18
C GLY A 26 -6.66 2.40 -2.44
N VAL A 27 -7.41 2.71 -1.40
CA VAL A 27 -8.84 3.04 -1.46
C VAL A 27 -8.99 4.55 -1.30
N VAL A 28 -9.64 5.19 -2.27
CA VAL A 28 -9.83 6.65 -2.29
C VAL A 28 -11.20 7.00 -1.72
N ASN A 29 -11.25 7.88 -0.73
CA ASN A 29 -12.50 8.40 -0.15
C ASN A 29 -13.51 7.29 0.21
N ASP A 30 -13.02 6.20 0.82
CA ASP A 30 -13.83 5.04 1.21
C ASP A 30 -14.58 4.35 0.05
N ASN A 31 -14.16 4.58 -1.20
CA ASN A 31 -14.70 3.92 -2.38
C ASN A 31 -14.02 2.56 -2.63
N TYR A 32 -14.56 1.51 -2.03
CA TYR A 32 -14.09 0.14 -2.19
C TYR A 32 -14.52 -0.52 -3.51
N GLU A 33 -15.39 0.11 -4.31
CA GLU A 33 -15.79 -0.44 -5.61
C GLU A 33 -14.66 -0.36 -6.64
N ASN A 34 -13.76 0.63 -6.51
CA ASN A 34 -12.70 0.90 -7.48
C ASN A 34 -11.32 1.12 -6.81
N PRO A 35 -10.79 0.12 -6.09
CA PRO A 35 -9.50 0.24 -5.43
C PRO A 35 -8.36 0.32 -6.45
N ILE A 36 -7.33 1.12 -6.16
CA ILE A 36 -6.12 1.25 -6.97
C ILE A 36 -5.05 0.32 -6.40
N MET A 37 -4.49 -0.60 -7.18
CA MET A 37 -3.54 -1.60 -6.69
C MET A 37 -2.15 -1.47 -7.32
N SER A 38 -1.11 -1.84 -6.56
CA SER A 38 0.23 -2.04 -7.09
C SER A 38 0.36 -3.37 -7.82
N GLY A 39 0.80 -3.35 -9.09
CA GLY A 39 1.17 -4.54 -9.84
C GLY A 39 0.01 -5.45 -10.24
N THR A 40 -0.29 -5.55 -11.54
CA THR A 40 -0.69 -6.80 -12.22
C THR A 40 -0.77 -6.59 -13.72
N VAL A 41 -0.35 -7.62 -14.46
CA VAL A 41 -0.38 -7.72 -15.91
C VAL A 41 -1.47 -8.72 -16.28
N ASN A 42 -2.60 -8.27 -16.86
CA ASN A 42 -3.52 -9.08 -17.70
C ASN A 42 -4.26 -10.25 -16.97
N ARG A 43 -5.56 -10.57 -17.13
CA ARG A 43 -6.57 -10.38 -18.18
C ARG A 43 -7.98 -10.43 -17.56
N GLY A 44 -8.90 -9.60 -18.07
CA GLY A 44 -10.35 -9.73 -17.90
C GLY A 44 -10.93 -9.02 -16.67
N GLY A 45 -11.58 -7.87 -16.86
CA GLY A 45 -12.29 -7.10 -15.81
C GLY A 45 -11.46 -6.03 -15.11
N LEU A 46 -10.27 -6.40 -14.60
CA LEU A 46 -9.34 -5.50 -13.89
C LEU A 46 -8.36 -4.74 -14.82
N ALA A 47 -8.39 -5.02 -16.12
CA ALA A 47 -7.35 -4.64 -17.07
C ALA A 47 -7.27 -3.13 -17.39
N ASN A 48 -8.36 -2.37 -17.27
CA ASN A 48 -8.35 -0.94 -17.61
C ASN A 48 -7.63 -0.09 -16.55
N LEU A 49 -7.72 -0.46 -15.26
CA LEU A 49 -7.13 0.30 -14.16
C LEU A 49 -5.61 0.06 -14.04
N LEU A 50 -5.17 -1.16 -14.37
CA LEU A 50 -3.77 -1.60 -14.28
C LEU A 50 -2.89 -1.15 -15.46
N SER A 51 -3.49 -0.81 -16.61
CA SER A 51 -2.75 -0.42 -17.83
C SER A 51 -1.97 0.90 -17.69
N LYS A 52 -2.36 1.79 -16.76
CA LYS A 52 -1.70 3.08 -16.54
C LYS A 52 -0.41 2.99 -15.71
N LEU A 53 -0.23 1.94 -14.91
CA LEU A 53 0.90 1.82 -13.97
C LEU A 53 2.19 1.26 -14.57
N LYS A 54 2.15 0.88 -15.85
CA LYS A 54 3.16 0.03 -16.47
C LYS A 54 4.22 0.70 -17.33
N LYS A 55 4.14 2.00 -17.58
CA LYS A 55 5.01 2.58 -18.61
C LYS A 55 6.33 3.14 -18.12
N ASP A 56 6.41 3.93 -17.05
CA ASP A 56 7.70 4.54 -16.69
C ASP A 56 7.76 4.99 -15.22
N GLY A 57 8.79 4.54 -14.49
CA GLY A 57 9.27 5.16 -13.25
C GLY A 57 8.66 4.65 -11.92
N ASN A 58 9.53 4.46 -10.92
CA ASN A 58 9.26 4.21 -9.49
C ASN A 58 7.77 4.07 -9.07
N PHE A 59 7.35 2.83 -8.79
CA PHE A 59 6.03 2.43 -8.24
C PHE A 59 5.40 3.46 -7.29
N ALA A 60 6.15 3.90 -6.28
CA ALA A 60 5.63 4.80 -5.24
C ALA A 60 5.22 6.16 -5.80
N LYS A 61 5.93 6.66 -6.82
CA LYS A 61 5.59 7.93 -7.49
C LYS A 61 4.31 7.80 -8.32
N GLN A 62 4.12 6.67 -9.00
CA GLN A 62 2.93 6.45 -9.82
C GLN A 62 1.67 6.29 -8.96
N MET A 63 1.74 5.50 -7.89
CA MET A 63 0.65 5.42 -6.91
C MET A 63 0.32 6.78 -6.33
N TYR A 64 1.33 7.55 -5.90
CA TYR A 64 1.11 8.90 -5.40
C TYR A 64 0.37 9.78 -6.42
N LYS A 65 0.79 9.78 -7.69
CA LYS A 65 0.12 10.55 -8.75
C LYS A 65 -1.36 10.18 -8.93
N ASN A 66 -1.72 8.92 -8.74
CA ASN A 66 -3.12 8.47 -8.89
C ASN A 66 -3.98 8.76 -7.65
N LEU A 67 -3.34 9.04 -6.51
CA LEU A 67 -3.99 9.14 -5.20
C LEU A 67 -3.87 10.55 -4.59
N SER A 68 -3.04 11.43 -5.14
CA SER A 68 -2.66 12.73 -4.54
C SER A 68 -3.80 13.74 -4.44
N ASP A 69 -4.83 13.56 -5.26
CA ASP A 69 -5.98 14.48 -5.34
C ASP A 69 -7.13 14.05 -4.42
N ALA A 70 -6.98 12.93 -3.72
CA ALA A 70 -7.97 12.42 -2.79
C ALA A 70 -8.04 13.24 -1.49
N ASN A 71 -9.20 13.23 -0.83
CA ASN A 71 -9.36 13.79 0.51
C ASN A 71 -8.97 12.77 1.60
N LYS A 72 -9.16 11.48 1.30
CA LYS A 72 -8.74 10.35 2.13
C LYS A 72 -8.19 9.24 1.26
N VAL A 73 -7.10 8.62 1.71
CA VAL A 73 -6.57 7.37 1.14
C VAL A 73 -6.40 6.36 2.26
N GLU A 74 -6.99 5.19 2.12
CA GLU A 74 -6.65 4.02 2.93
C GLU A 74 -5.71 3.10 2.15
N PHE A 75 -4.60 2.73 2.77
CA PHE A 75 -3.71 1.70 2.28
C PHE A 75 -3.97 0.38 2.99
N ILE A 76 -4.22 -0.67 2.23
CA ILE A 76 -4.49 -2.02 2.74
C ILE A 76 -3.37 -2.93 2.25
N ILE A 77 -2.69 -3.60 3.19
CA ILE A 77 -1.54 -4.45 2.91
C ILE A 77 -1.51 -5.71 3.77
N GLU A 78 -0.81 -6.74 3.29
CA GLU A 78 -0.35 -7.85 4.13
C GLU A 78 1.10 -7.62 4.59
N LYS A 79 1.52 -8.37 5.62
CA LYS A 79 2.84 -8.23 6.24
C LYS A 79 4.05 -8.22 5.28
N HIS A 80 3.97 -8.93 4.16
CA HIS A 80 5.09 -9.03 3.22
C HIS A 80 5.26 -7.78 2.32
N ASP A 81 4.26 -6.89 2.30
CA ASP A 81 4.20 -5.70 1.46
C ASP A 81 4.68 -4.42 2.18
N GLU A 82 5.03 -4.51 3.46
CA GLU A 82 5.44 -3.39 4.33
C GLU A 82 6.48 -2.47 3.67
N SER A 83 7.47 -3.04 2.98
CA SER A 83 8.53 -2.27 2.30
C SER A 83 8.05 -1.47 1.08
N ALA A 84 7.05 -1.97 0.35
CA ALA A 84 6.42 -1.23 -0.75
C ALA A 84 5.59 -0.07 -0.18
N LEU A 85 4.79 -0.33 0.86
CA LEU A 85 4.02 0.71 1.53
C LEU A 85 4.93 1.78 2.14
N LEU A 86 6.00 1.41 2.84
CA LEU A 86 6.95 2.37 3.40
C LEU A 86 7.55 3.29 2.33
N SER A 87 7.84 2.75 1.15
CA SER A 87 8.33 3.55 0.02
C SER A 87 7.27 4.53 -0.47
N LEU A 88 6.00 4.13 -0.50
CA LEU A 88 4.87 4.97 -0.86
C LEU A 88 4.59 6.06 0.17
N LEU A 89 4.54 5.72 1.46
CA LEU A 89 4.32 6.66 2.57
C LEU A 89 5.41 7.74 2.60
N LYS A 90 6.67 7.40 2.31
CA LYS A 90 7.75 8.39 2.16
C LYS A 90 7.52 9.36 1.01
N VAL A 91 6.90 8.92 -0.09
CA VAL A 91 6.51 9.82 -1.19
C VAL A 91 5.37 10.74 -0.77
N PHE A 92 4.36 10.23 -0.07
CA PHE A 92 3.28 11.05 0.49
C PHE A 92 3.80 12.12 1.47
N GLU A 93 4.70 11.72 2.38
CA GLU A 93 5.34 12.61 3.35
C GLU A 93 6.16 13.70 2.63
N LYS A 94 7.02 13.30 1.67
CA LYS A 94 7.86 14.23 0.91
C LYS A 94 7.05 15.29 0.17
N ASN A 95 5.88 14.91 -0.37
CA ASN A 95 5.01 15.83 -1.09
C ASN A 95 3.99 16.55 -0.19
N LYS A 96 4.08 16.40 1.14
CA LYS A 96 3.22 17.09 2.12
C LYS A 96 1.72 16.88 1.85
N TYR A 97 1.33 15.66 1.50
CA TYR A 97 -0.06 15.31 1.23
C TYR A 97 -0.98 15.80 2.35
N LYS A 98 -2.10 16.43 1.98
CA LYS A 98 -3.00 17.15 2.89
C LYS A 98 -4.24 16.37 3.26
N GLY A 99 -4.57 15.34 2.50
CA GLY A 99 -5.68 14.44 2.83
C GLY A 99 -5.34 13.54 4.02
N GLN A 100 -6.37 12.84 4.48
CA GLN A 100 -6.23 11.81 5.49
C GLN A 100 -5.54 10.57 4.89
N VAL A 101 -4.66 9.95 5.66
CA VAL A 101 -4.09 8.65 5.32
C VAL A 101 -4.41 7.69 6.44
N GLU A 102 -4.94 6.54 6.06
CA GLU A 102 -5.19 5.40 6.92
C GLU A 102 -4.38 4.21 6.39
N VAL A 103 -3.81 3.43 7.28
CA VAL A 103 -3.15 2.17 6.95
C VAL A 103 -3.86 1.05 7.70
N THR A 104 -4.29 0.04 6.97
CA THR A 104 -4.85 -1.20 7.49
C THR A 104 -3.91 -2.35 7.10
N GLU A 105 -3.14 -2.84 8.07
CA GLU A 105 -2.21 -3.94 7.88
C GLU A 105 -2.78 -5.24 8.44
N VAL A 106 -2.78 -6.29 7.62
CA VAL A 106 -3.09 -7.65 8.06
C VAL A 106 -1.78 -8.35 8.45
N ALA A 107 -1.49 -8.35 9.75
CA ALA A 107 -0.27 -8.89 10.33
C ALA A 107 -0.45 -9.25 11.81
N ALA A 108 0.24 -10.30 12.26
CA ALA A 108 0.27 -10.70 13.67
C ALA A 108 1.10 -9.76 14.55
N SER A 109 1.96 -8.93 13.97
CA SER A 109 2.85 -8.03 14.70
C SER A 109 3.09 -6.73 13.93
N GLU A 110 3.16 -5.64 14.68
CA GLU A 110 3.27 -4.29 14.14
C GLU A 110 4.62 -4.02 13.44
N ASN A 111 4.57 -3.39 12.28
CA ASN A 111 5.73 -2.73 11.68
C ASN A 111 6.03 -1.37 12.35
N LYS A 112 7.16 -1.29 13.07
CA LYS A 112 7.60 -0.07 13.77
C LYS A 112 7.87 1.13 12.85
N ASN A 113 8.35 0.89 11.62
CA ASN A 113 8.63 1.97 10.68
C ASN A 113 7.34 2.59 10.14
N ILE A 114 6.31 1.76 9.87
CA ILE A 114 4.99 2.24 9.45
C ILE A 114 4.36 3.02 10.59
N ARG A 115 4.39 2.49 11.82
CA ARG A 115 3.93 3.24 13.02
C ARG A 115 4.63 4.58 13.18
N GLN A 116 5.95 4.62 13.01
CA GLN A 116 6.70 5.85 13.16
C GLN A 116 6.29 6.91 12.14
N ILE A 117 6.22 6.55 10.85
CA ILE A 117 5.88 7.53 9.79
C ILE A 117 4.43 7.97 9.87
N THR A 118 3.49 7.08 10.22
CA THR A 118 2.07 7.44 10.34
C THR A 118 1.84 8.36 11.53
N THR A 119 2.34 8.02 12.72
CA THR A 119 2.23 8.87 13.92
C THR A 119 2.84 10.25 13.70
N LYS A 120 4.06 10.32 13.12
CA LYS A 120 4.74 11.59 12.85
C LYS A 120 3.92 12.52 11.94
N ASN A 121 3.18 11.97 11.00
CA ASN A 121 2.41 12.72 10.01
C ASN A 121 0.92 12.88 10.39
N GLY A 122 0.50 12.43 11.57
CA GLY A 122 -0.90 12.49 12.00
C GLY A 122 -1.82 11.55 11.20
N TRP A 123 -1.26 10.47 10.66
CA TRP A 123 -1.99 9.45 9.91
C TRP A 123 -2.40 8.29 10.82
N THR A 124 -3.45 7.57 10.43
CA THR A 124 -3.97 6.43 11.18
C THR A 124 -3.27 5.15 10.75
N TYR A 125 -2.95 4.29 11.72
CA TYR A 125 -2.40 2.97 11.44
C TYR A 125 -3.03 1.92 12.35
N ASN A 126 -3.78 1.04 11.70
CA ASN A 126 -4.51 -0.08 12.24
C ASN A 126 -3.83 -1.38 11.84
N ILE A 127 -3.76 -2.32 12.78
CA ILE A 127 -3.22 -3.65 12.55
C ILE A 127 -4.21 -4.68 13.04
N TYR A 128 -4.44 -5.70 12.22
CA TYR A 128 -5.31 -6.81 12.53
C TYR A 128 -4.60 -8.13 12.23
N PRO A 129 -4.62 -9.12 13.13
CA PRO A 129 -3.98 -10.41 12.86
C PRO A 129 -4.65 -11.18 11.72
N TYR A 130 -5.94 -10.91 11.47
CA TYR A 130 -6.76 -11.54 10.44
C TYR A 130 -7.72 -10.52 9.85
N THR A 131 -8.13 -10.73 8.59
CA THR A 131 -9.11 -9.88 7.90
C THR A 131 -10.46 -9.86 8.60
N SER A 132 -10.90 -10.97 9.20
CA SER A 132 -12.15 -11.07 9.97
C SER A 132 -12.19 -10.20 11.23
N GLY A 133 -11.05 -9.64 11.66
CA GLY A 133 -10.98 -8.69 12.76
C GLY A 133 -11.14 -7.22 12.32
N ILE A 134 -11.19 -6.95 11.01
CA ILE A 134 -11.32 -5.59 10.48
C ILE A 134 -12.78 -5.16 10.62
N PRO A 135 -13.09 -4.12 11.42
CA PRO A 135 -14.45 -3.71 11.66
C PRO A 135 -15.02 -2.91 10.48
N GLY A 136 -16.35 -2.97 10.35
CA GLY A 136 -17.12 -2.10 9.48
C GLY A 136 -17.69 -2.81 8.26
N THR A 137 -18.41 -2.03 7.46
CA THR A 137 -19.16 -2.48 6.30
C THR A 137 -18.80 -1.61 5.11
N VAL A 138 -18.72 -2.22 3.93
CA VAL A 138 -18.48 -1.53 2.66
C VAL A 138 -19.64 -1.83 1.71
N THR A 139 -20.12 -0.82 1.00
CA THR A 139 -21.17 -0.98 0.01
C THR A 139 -20.55 -1.26 -1.35
N ILE A 140 -20.85 -2.42 -1.94
CA ILE A 140 -20.38 -2.83 -3.26
C ILE A 140 -21.60 -3.12 -4.14
N SER A 141 -21.75 -2.38 -5.24
CA SER A 141 -22.89 -2.50 -6.16
C SER A 141 -24.25 -2.42 -5.43
N GLY A 142 -24.34 -1.56 -4.42
CA GLY A 142 -25.54 -1.37 -3.59
C GLY A 142 -25.76 -2.45 -2.52
N THR A 143 -24.85 -3.40 -2.36
CA THR A 143 -24.92 -4.44 -1.31
C THR A 143 -23.91 -4.14 -0.21
N ASP A 144 -24.39 -4.06 1.02
CA ASP A 144 -23.56 -3.94 2.20
C ASP A 144 -22.85 -5.27 2.50
N THR A 145 -21.51 -5.21 2.52
CA THR A 145 -20.63 -6.38 2.70
C THR A 145 -19.71 -6.13 3.90
N ASP A 146 -19.40 -7.18 4.66
CA ASP A 146 -18.39 -7.07 5.72
C ASP A 146 -17.04 -6.63 5.13
N LYS A 147 -16.44 -5.59 5.74
CA LYS A 147 -15.19 -5.01 5.23
C LYS A 147 -14.05 -6.04 5.25
N GLY A 148 -14.00 -6.88 6.28
CA GLY A 148 -13.01 -7.95 6.42
C GLY A 148 -13.14 -9.00 5.32
N GLU A 149 -14.35 -9.48 5.08
CA GLU A 149 -14.64 -10.44 4.00
C GLU A 149 -14.27 -9.88 2.63
N PHE A 150 -14.64 -8.63 2.34
CA PHE A 150 -14.30 -7.97 1.08
C PHE A 150 -12.78 -7.86 0.90
N ILE A 151 -12.04 -7.41 1.92
CA ILE A 151 -10.57 -7.29 1.86
C ILE A 151 -9.91 -8.66 1.65
N GLN A 152 -10.44 -9.72 2.27
CA GLN A 152 -9.92 -11.07 2.08
C GLN A 152 -10.07 -11.55 0.62
N ASP A 153 -11.26 -11.38 0.04
CA ASP A 153 -11.51 -11.69 -1.37
C ASP A 153 -10.60 -10.85 -2.30
N LEU A 154 -10.39 -9.57 -1.95
CA LEU A 154 -9.50 -8.68 -2.68
C LEU A 154 -8.05 -9.18 -2.73
N PHE A 155 -7.50 -9.60 -1.59
CA PHE A 155 -6.17 -10.21 -1.54
C PHE A 155 -6.09 -11.52 -2.33
N GLN A 156 -7.11 -12.38 -2.23
CA GLN A 156 -7.15 -13.63 -2.99
C GLN A 156 -7.15 -13.39 -4.51
N LYS A 157 -7.97 -12.46 -4.98
CA LYS A 157 -8.02 -12.04 -6.39
C LYS A 157 -6.70 -11.45 -6.86
N ALA A 158 -6.09 -10.57 -6.06
CA ALA A 158 -4.79 -9.97 -6.37
C ALA A 158 -3.69 -11.05 -6.48
N LYS A 159 -3.61 -11.98 -5.52
CA LYS A 159 -2.67 -13.11 -5.55
C LYS A 159 -2.89 -14.05 -6.73
N ALA A 160 -4.15 -14.30 -7.09
CA ALA A 160 -4.49 -15.14 -8.24
C ALA A 160 -4.02 -14.52 -9.56
N ALA A 161 -4.06 -13.18 -9.68
CA ALA A 161 -3.61 -12.46 -10.86
C ALA A 161 -2.07 -12.34 -10.98
N LEU A 162 -1.31 -12.69 -9.93
CA LEU A 162 0.15 -12.77 -9.95
C LEU A 162 0.68 -14.15 -10.38
N LYS A 163 -0.18 -15.18 -10.41
CA LYS A 163 0.15 -16.54 -10.86
C LYS A 163 -0.04 -16.70 -12.37
#